data_AF-A0A351A3R8-F1
#
_entry.id   AF-A0A351A3R8-F1
#
_cell.length_a   1.000
_cell.length_b   1.000
_cell.length_c   1.000
_cell.angle_alpha   90.00
_cell.angle_beta   90.00
_cell.angle_gamma   90.00
#
_symmetry.space_group_name_H-M   'P 1'
#
loop_
_entity.id
_entity.type
_entity.pdbx_description
1 polymer ?
#
loop_
_entity_poly.entity_id
_entity_poly.type
_entity_poly.pdbx_seq_one_letter_code
_entity_poly.pdbx_strand_id
1 'polypeptide(L)'
;MQNEQPQTIQRADYQPLSWTVDTVDLHFALDAGATVVTNRMRCVRNPDAAPGPIRLWGEAMERLELTVDGAQPVALRETGALLEIDAAGESVMVEVRTRVDPRANTTLSGLYLSSGGFFTQCEAEGFRRITWFPDRPDVMARYTVTLEADREACPVLLSNGNLVGQGELPNGRHYAKWEDPFPKPSYLFALVAARLVALERKVRTLSGREVLLQVWVEEGNLDRCEHAMEALVNSMRWDEETFGLELDLDRFMIVAVADFNMGAMESKGLNIFNTKHVLARADTATDGAAQSIDRAAAHEYF
;
A
#
# COMPACT_ATOMS: atom_id res chain seq x y z
N MET A 1 20.95 -21.29 -5.80
CA MET A 1 19.59 -21.86 -5.95
C MET A 1 19.32 -22.71 -4.73
N GLN A 2 18.55 -22.21 -3.75
CA GLN A 2 18.06 -23.06 -2.67
C GLN A 2 16.82 -23.79 -3.20
N ASN A 3 16.94 -25.11 -3.32
CA ASN A 3 15.91 -26.05 -3.77
C ASN A 3 15.00 -26.43 -2.59
N GLU A 4 14.41 -25.45 -1.90
CA GLU A 4 13.37 -25.75 -0.92
C GLU A 4 12.02 -25.71 -1.65
N GLN A 5 11.35 -26.86 -1.73
CA GLN A 5 9.97 -26.89 -2.21
C GLN A 5 9.10 -26.08 -1.24
N PRO A 6 8.16 -25.25 -1.74
CA PRO A 6 7.26 -24.51 -0.89
C PRO A 6 6.50 -25.49 0.01
N GLN A 7 6.55 -25.26 1.33
CA GLN A 7 5.83 -26.09 2.30
C GLN A 7 4.33 -25.79 2.20
N THR A 8 3.52 -26.85 2.13
CA THR A 8 2.07 -26.70 2.13
C THR A 8 1.58 -26.15 3.46
N ILE A 9 0.93 -24.98 3.43
CA ILE A 9 0.27 -24.38 4.59
C ILE A 9 -1.15 -24.93 4.69
N GLN A 10 -1.54 -25.46 5.85
CA GLN A 10 -2.89 -25.98 6.08
C GLN A 10 -3.76 -24.98 6.84
N ARG A 11 -5.02 -24.83 6.40
CA ARG A 11 -6.01 -23.98 7.09
C ARG A 11 -6.21 -24.38 8.57
N ALA A 12 -6.09 -25.67 8.88
CA ALA A 12 -6.25 -26.20 10.24
C ALA A 12 -5.11 -25.81 11.20
N ASP A 13 -3.96 -25.38 10.66
CA ASP A 13 -2.77 -25.01 11.45
C ASP A 13 -2.76 -23.53 11.84
N TYR A 14 -3.84 -22.79 11.54
CA TYR A 14 -3.96 -21.40 11.93
C TYR A 14 -3.77 -21.23 13.44
N GLN A 15 -2.84 -20.35 13.79
CA GLN A 15 -2.67 -19.85 15.15
C GLN A 15 -2.44 -18.33 15.09
N PRO A 16 -3.01 -17.57 16.03
CA PRO A 16 -2.70 -16.15 16.18
C PRO A 16 -1.22 -15.98 16.55
N LEU A 17 -0.60 -14.89 16.08
CA LEU A 17 0.78 -14.54 16.47
C LEU A 17 0.83 -14.09 17.92
N SER A 18 1.91 -14.43 18.64
CA SER A 18 2.16 -14.01 20.03
C SER A 18 2.24 -12.49 20.21
N TRP A 19 2.53 -11.77 19.14
CA TRP A 19 2.60 -10.32 19.07
C TRP A 19 1.82 -9.82 17.85
N THR A 20 1.14 -8.69 18.02
CA THR A 20 0.54 -7.91 16.93
C THR A 20 1.19 -6.54 16.85
N VAL A 21 0.77 -5.70 15.92
CA VAL A 21 1.30 -4.35 15.69
C VAL A 21 0.16 -3.35 15.81
N ASP A 22 0.29 -2.39 16.73
CA ASP A 22 -0.73 -1.35 16.92
C ASP A 22 -0.56 -0.20 15.92
N THR A 23 0.68 0.25 15.73
CA THR A 23 1.01 1.37 14.83
C THR A 23 2.27 1.10 14.03
N VAL A 24 2.29 1.61 12.79
CA VAL A 24 3.42 1.57 11.86
C VAL A 24 3.73 2.98 11.38
N ASP A 25 4.97 3.42 11.53
CA ASP A 25 5.50 4.64 10.92
C ASP A 25 6.56 4.24 9.87
N LEU A 26 6.22 4.47 8.59
CA LEU A 26 7.04 4.17 7.44
C LEU A 26 7.64 5.44 6.87
N HIS A 27 8.94 5.41 6.59
CA HIS A 27 9.63 6.45 5.85
C HIS A 27 10.34 5.85 4.64
N PHE A 28 9.98 6.34 3.45
CA PHE A 28 10.53 5.91 2.17
C PHE A 28 11.40 7.01 1.57
N ALA A 29 12.71 6.77 1.53
CA ALA A 29 13.62 7.54 0.69
C ALA A 29 13.70 6.87 -0.68
N LEU A 30 12.85 7.31 -1.61
CA LEU A 30 12.70 6.69 -2.93
C LEU A 30 13.92 6.96 -3.80
N ASP A 31 14.46 5.85 -4.30
CA ASP A 31 15.50 5.76 -5.31
C ASP A 31 15.26 4.50 -6.15
N ALA A 32 15.38 4.62 -7.47
CA ALA A 32 15.03 3.55 -8.40
C ALA A 32 15.86 2.28 -8.21
N GLY A 33 17.12 2.38 -7.77
CA GLY A 33 18.02 1.23 -7.56
C GLY A 33 18.29 0.89 -6.10
N ALA A 34 18.00 1.79 -5.17
CA ALA A 34 18.36 1.64 -3.76
C ALA A 34 17.41 2.40 -2.83
N THR A 35 16.10 2.19 -2.96
CA THR A 35 15.12 2.77 -2.04
C THR A 35 15.39 2.29 -0.62
N VAL A 36 15.50 3.23 0.33
CA VAL A 36 15.65 2.91 1.75
C VAL A 36 14.32 3.10 2.46
N VAL A 37 13.89 2.05 3.16
CA VAL A 37 12.65 2.02 3.94
C VAL A 37 13.02 1.94 5.41
N THR A 38 12.55 2.89 6.21
CA THR A 38 12.59 2.81 7.68
C THR A 38 11.20 2.46 8.17
N ASN A 39 11.08 1.33 8.87
CA ASN A 39 9.82 0.84 9.43
C ASN A 39 9.91 0.82 10.95
N ARG A 40 9.12 1.66 11.61
CA ARG A 40 8.98 1.71 13.07
C ARG A 40 7.62 1.14 13.47
N MET A 41 7.64 0.02 14.18
CA MET A 41 6.46 -0.71 14.59
C MET A 41 6.32 -0.67 16.12
N ARG A 42 5.14 -0.30 16.60
CA ARG A 42 4.75 -0.56 18.00
C ARG A 42 4.19 -1.96 18.10
N CYS A 43 5.03 -2.92 18.46
CA CYS A 43 4.62 -4.30 18.69
C CYS A 43 4.02 -4.44 20.08
N VAL A 44 2.88 -5.12 20.19
CA VAL A 44 2.16 -5.36 21.46
C VAL A 44 1.84 -6.85 21.60
N ARG A 45 1.81 -7.36 22.84
CA ARG A 45 1.41 -8.75 23.07
C ARG A 45 0.01 -9.00 22.57
N ASN A 46 -0.19 -10.15 21.94
CA ASN A 46 -1.52 -10.61 21.56
C ASN A 46 -2.12 -11.42 22.73
N PRO A 47 -3.18 -10.93 23.40
CA PRO A 47 -3.78 -11.63 24.54
C PRO A 47 -4.46 -12.95 24.14
N ASP A 48 -4.79 -13.13 22.85
CA ASP A 48 -5.45 -14.32 22.33
C ASP A 48 -4.46 -15.41 21.88
N ALA A 49 -3.16 -15.21 22.10
CA ALA A 49 -2.10 -16.12 21.67
C ALA A 49 -1.22 -16.61 22.83
N ALA A 50 -0.65 -17.80 22.67
CA ALA A 50 0.38 -18.28 23.58
C ALA A 50 1.63 -17.36 23.53
N PRO A 51 2.35 -17.19 24.65
CA PRO A 51 3.60 -16.43 24.66
C PRO A 51 4.62 -16.98 23.66
N GLY A 52 5.34 -16.07 23.00
CA GLY A 52 6.32 -16.41 21.97
C GLY A 52 7.04 -15.16 21.44
N PRO A 53 7.91 -15.32 20.43
CA PRO A 53 8.66 -14.22 19.84
C PRO A 53 7.79 -13.34 18.94
N ILE A 54 8.25 -12.12 18.68
CA ILE A 54 7.77 -11.32 17.55
C ILE A 54 8.26 -12.02 16.28
N ARG A 55 7.37 -12.21 15.31
CA ARG A 55 7.67 -12.87 14.02
C ARG A 55 7.53 -11.89 12.87
N LEU A 56 8.60 -11.70 12.10
CA LEU A 56 8.63 -10.80 10.94
C LEU A 56 9.08 -11.58 9.71
N TRP A 57 8.33 -11.47 8.61
CA TRP A 57 8.70 -12.04 7.33
C TRP A 57 9.37 -11.00 6.45
N GLY A 58 10.33 -11.45 5.64
CA GLY A 58 11.09 -10.60 4.74
C GLY A 58 11.70 -11.36 3.57
N GLU A 59 11.64 -10.78 2.37
CA GLU A 59 12.13 -11.41 1.14
C GLU A 59 12.73 -10.38 0.17
N ALA A 60 13.73 -10.80 -0.61
CA ALA A 60 14.26 -10.05 -1.76
C ALA A 60 14.69 -8.60 -1.45
N MET A 61 15.26 -8.40 -0.26
CA MET A 61 15.67 -7.08 0.25
C MET A 61 16.90 -7.21 1.17
N GLU A 62 17.61 -6.10 1.37
CA GLU A 62 18.77 -6.04 2.25
C GLU A 62 18.39 -5.39 3.59
N ARG A 63 18.54 -6.12 4.70
CA ARG A 63 18.37 -5.56 6.05
C ARG A 63 19.62 -4.75 6.43
N LEU A 64 19.46 -3.44 6.56
CA LEU A 64 20.52 -2.51 6.95
C LEU A 64 20.69 -2.44 8.47
N GLU A 65 19.57 -2.38 9.19
CA GLU A 65 19.54 -2.18 10.63
C GLU A 65 18.28 -2.81 11.23
N LEU A 66 18.39 -3.27 12.47
CA LEU A 66 17.28 -3.74 13.28
C LEU A 66 17.55 -3.35 14.74
N THR A 67 16.60 -2.68 15.37
CA THR A 67 16.65 -2.34 16.79
C THR A 67 15.33 -2.66 17.48
N VAL A 68 15.41 -2.92 18.79
CA VAL A 68 14.30 -3.08 19.72
C VAL A 68 14.50 -2.05 20.83
N ASP A 69 13.56 -1.14 21.01
CA ASP A 69 13.63 0.00 21.94
C ASP A 69 14.93 0.81 21.79
N GLY A 70 15.40 0.98 20.54
CA GLY A 70 16.61 1.73 20.20
C GLY A 70 17.93 1.00 20.49
N ALA A 71 17.89 -0.27 20.92
CA ALA A 71 19.07 -1.10 21.16
C ALA A 71 19.09 -2.32 20.23
N GLN A 72 20.24 -3.00 20.15
CA GLN A 72 20.32 -4.27 19.42
C GLN A 72 19.43 -5.33 20.10
N PRO A 73 18.73 -6.19 19.33
CA PRO A 73 17.89 -7.25 19.91
C PRO A 73 18.70 -8.18 20.83
N VAL A 74 18.17 -8.47 22.02
CA VAL A 74 18.84 -9.35 23.00
C VAL A 74 18.92 -10.80 22.49
N ALA A 75 17.85 -11.27 21.84
CA ALA A 75 17.83 -12.57 21.17
C ALA A 75 17.07 -12.46 19.84
N LEU A 76 17.78 -12.77 18.77
CA LEU A 76 17.30 -12.77 17.40
C LEU A 76 17.64 -14.12 16.76
N ARG A 77 16.64 -14.75 16.14
CA ARG A 77 16.82 -15.95 15.31
C ARG A 77 16.35 -15.63 13.90
N GLU A 78 17.15 -16.00 12.90
CA GLU A 78 16.87 -15.76 11.49
C GLU A 78 16.89 -17.11 10.75
N THR A 79 15.77 -17.49 10.15
CA THR A 79 15.62 -18.73 9.39
C THR A 79 14.99 -18.42 8.04
N GLY A 80 15.80 -18.39 6.98
CA GLY A 80 15.34 -18.03 5.65
C GLY A 80 14.69 -16.64 5.63
N ALA A 81 13.41 -16.60 5.29
CA ALA A 81 12.61 -15.38 5.20
C ALA A 81 11.93 -14.96 6.52
N LEU A 82 12.28 -15.56 7.66
CA LEU A 82 11.65 -15.31 8.97
C LEU A 82 12.67 -14.83 10.00
N LEU A 83 12.36 -13.70 10.65
CA LEU A 83 12.98 -13.26 11.90
C LEU A 83 12.07 -13.56 13.08
N GLU A 84 12.67 -14.08 14.14
CA GLU A 84 12.06 -14.25 15.45
C GLU A 84 12.85 -13.43 16.48
N ILE A 85 12.17 -12.50 17.14
CA ILE A 85 12.76 -11.58 18.12
C ILE A 85 12.12 -11.84 19.48
N ASP A 86 12.92 -12.18 20.47
CA ASP A 86 12.43 -12.23 21.85
C ASP A 86 12.36 -10.83 22.43
N ALA A 87 11.20 -10.49 23.01
CA ALA A 87 10.95 -9.21 23.64
C ALA A 87 10.33 -9.40 25.03
N ALA A 88 10.79 -8.59 25.98
CA ALA A 88 10.23 -8.52 27.32
C ALA A 88 9.15 -7.42 27.40
N GLY A 89 8.26 -7.50 28.40
CA GLY A 89 7.19 -6.53 28.60
C GLY A 89 5.96 -6.77 27.71
N GLU A 90 5.02 -5.82 27.76
CA GLU A 90 3.72 -5.89 27.06
C GLU A 90 3.72 -5.19 25.69
N SER A 91 4.67 -4.28 25.47
CA SER A 91 4.86 -3.57 24.21
C SER A 91 6.32 -3.16 24.02
N VAL A 92 6.81 -3.18 22.79
CA VAL A 92 8.16 -2.71 22.41
C VAL A 92 8.12 -1.97 21.08
N MET A 93 9.10 -1.10 20.85
CA MET A 93 9.32 -0.46 19.55
C MET A 93 10.34 -1.26 18.75
N VAL A 94 9.92 -1.83 17.62
CA VAL A 94 10.82 -2.49 16.66
C VAL A 94 11.06 -1.53 15.50
N GLU A 95 12.31 -1.18 15.24
CA GLU A 95 12.70 -0.38 14.08
C GLU A 95 13.58 -1.20 13.14
N VAL A 96 13.19 -1.27 11.88
CA VAL A 96 13.93 -1.98 10.83
C VAL A 96 14.22 -1.03 9.69
N ARG A 97 15.48 -0.98 9.25
CA ARG A 97 15.86 -0.27 8.03
C ARG A 97 16.25 -1.27 6.96
N THR A 98 15.66 -1.11 5.79
CA THR A 98 15.78 -2.04 4.68
C THR A 98 16.13 -1.27 3.41
N ARG A 99 16.91 -1.88 2.52
CA ARG A 99 17.13 -1.40 1.15
C ARG A 99 16.48 -2.35 0.16
N VAL A 100 15.75 -1.79 -0.79
CA VAL A 100 15.13 -2.51 -1.92
C VAL A 100 15.58 -1.89 -3.24
N ASP A 101 15.59 -2.68 -4.31
CA ASP A 101 15.88 -2.23 -5.69
C ASP A 101 14.59 -2.36 -6.54
N PRO A 102 13.75 -1.31 -6.60
CA PRO A 102 12.52 -1.33 -7.37
C PRO A 102 12.74 -1.56 -8.87
N ARG A 103 13.87 -1.11 -9.42
CA ARG A 103 14.23 -1.29 -10.84
C ARG A 103 14.52 -2.75 -11.16
N ALA A 104 15.14 -3.49 -10.25
CA ALA A 104 15.40 -4.91 -10.43
C ALA A 104 14.16 -5.79 -10.20
N ASN A 105 13.07 -5.23 -9.64
CA ASN A 105 11.89 -6.00 -9.27
C ASN A 105 10.94 -6.26 -10.46
N THR A 106 11.26 -7.26 -11.27
CA THR A 106 10.45 -7.65 -12.44
C THR A 106 9.24 -8.52 -12.07
N THR A 107 9.03 -8.87 -10.79
CA THR A 107 7.89 -9.70 -10.37
C THR A 107 6.62 -8.88 -10.17
N LEU A 108 6.73 -7.55 -10.11
CA LEU A 108 5.64 -6.60 -9.84
C LEU A 108 4.91 -6.94 -8.51
N SER A 109 5.68 -7.33 -7.49
CA SER A 109 5.20 -7.61 -6.13
C SER A 109 6.12 -6.95 -5.10
N GLY A 110 5.54 -6.27 -4.11
CA GLY A 110 6.23 -5.28 -3.28
C GLY A 110 6.33 -3.94 -4.00
N LEU A 111 7.44 -3.23 -3.82
CA LEU A 111 7.74 -1.96 -4.49
C LEU A 111 8.48 -2.20 -5.80
N TYR A 112 7.99 -1.65 -6.90
CA TYR A 112 8.57 -1.82 -8.25
C TYR A 112 8.42 -0.55 -9.10
N LEU A 113 9.02 -0.55 -10.29
CA LEU A 113 8.88 0.52 -11.27
C LEU A 113 7.96 0.14 -12.43
N SER A 114 7.14 1.10 -12.88
CA SER A 114 6.42 1.06 -14.17
C SER A 114 6.49 2.45 -14.81
N SER A 115 6.83 2.52 -16.10
CA SER A 115 7.03 3.79 -16.84
C SER A 115 7.92 4.83 -16.12
N GLY A 116 8.85 4.40 -15.27
CA GLY A 116 9.71 5.29 -14.47
C GLY A 116 9.09 5.85 -13.18
N GLY A 117 7.83 5.53 -12.87
CA GLY A 117 7.20 5.78 -11.57
C GLY A 117 7.32 4.57 -10.62
N PHE A 118 7.14 4.81 -9.32
CA PHE A 118 7.11 3.78 -8.28
C PHE A 118 5.68 3.38 -7.94
N PHE A 119 5.44 2.07 -7.86
CA PHE A 119 4.14 1.50 -7.55
C PHE A 119 4.31 0.32 -6.60
N THR A 120 3.24 -0.04 -5.90
CA THR A 120 3.20 -1.20 -5.02
C THR A 120 2.11 -2.18 -5.39
N GLN A 121 2.38 -3.47 -5.19
CA GLN A 121 1.37 -4.52 -5.13
C GLN A 121 1.70 -5.41 -3.93
N CYS A 122 0.86 -5.33 -2.89
CA CYS A 122 1.11 -5.99 -1.62
C CYS A 122 0.30 -7.27 -1.42
N GLU A 123 -0.82 -7.45 -2.12
CA GLU A 123 -1.58 -8.69 -2.04
C GLU A 123 -0.90 -9.82 -2.83
N ALA A 124 -0.80 -11.04 -2.30
CA ALA A 124 -1.22 -11.46 -0.95
C ALA A 124 -0.14 -11.22 0.14
N GLU A 125 1.13 -11.32 -0.25
CA GLU A 125 2.29 -11.34 0.65
C GLU A 125 3.45 -10.52 0.05
N GLY A 126 3.14 -9.39 -0.59
CA GLY A 126 4.11 -8.51 -1.24
C GLY A 126 4.74 -7.49 -0.29
N PHE A 127 4.11 -7.18 0.84
CA PHE A 127 4.64 -6.18 1.78
C PHE A 127 5.95 -6.63 2.45
N ARG A 128 6.13 -7.94 2.68
CA ARG A 128 7.42 -8.52 3.11
C ARG A 128 8.57 -8.36 2.10
N ARG A 129 8.29 -7.87 0.88
CA ARG A 129 9.30 -7.50 -0.13
C ARG A 129 9.67 -6.01 -0.08
N ILE A 130 9.12 -5.27 0.89
CA ILE A 130 9.36 -3.85 1.12
C ILE A 130 10.12 -3.66 2.43
N THR A 131 9.64 -4.31 3.49
CA THR A 131 10.28 -4.27 4.82
C THR A 131 9.91 -5.52 5.61
N TRP A 132 10.70 -5.84 6.65
CA TRP A 132 10.34 -6.87 7.62
C TRP A 132 9.05 -6.50 8.35
N PHE A 133 8.06 -7.40 8.32
CA PHE A 133 6.73 -7.17 8.90
C PHE A 133 6.04 -8.50 9.26
N PRO A 134 5.11 -8.56 10.24
CA PRO A 134 4.24 -9.71 10.42
C PRO A 134 3.18 -9.75 9.30
N ASP A 135 3.60 -10.05 8.08
CA ASP A 135 2.84 -9.91 6.83
C ASP A 135 1.74 -10.97 6.69
N ARG A 136 0.71 -10.83 7.53
CA ARG A 136 -0.49 -11.66 7.61
C ARG A 136 -1.72 -10.76 7.76
N PRO A 137 -2.88 -11.14 7.19
CA PRO A 137 -4.06 -10.29 7.17
C PRO A 137 -4.76 -10.14 8.53
N ASP A 138 -4.47 -11.02 9.50
CA ASP A 138 -4.99 -10.92 10.87
C ASP A 138 -4.20 -9.92 11.74
N VAL A 139 -3.14 -9.32 11.22
CA VAL A 139 -2.40 -8.22 11.87
C VAL A 139 -2.84 -6.90 11.27
N MET A 140 -3.71 -6.19 11.98
CA MET A 140 -4.22 -4.87 11.58
C MET A 140 -3.51 -3.77 12.36
N ALA A 141 -2.93 -2.80 11.65
CA ALA A 141 -2.21 -1.67 12.26
C ALA A 141 -2.65 -0.34 11.64
N ARG A 142 -2.50 0.76 12.38
CA ARG A 142 -2.63 2.12 11.84
C ARG A 142 -1.32 2.57 11.20
N TYR A 143 -1.39 3.18 10.02
CA TYR A 143 -0.20 3.52 9.23
C TYR A 143 -0.03 5.03 9.11
N THR A 144 1.19 5.48 9.38
CA THR A 144 1.71 6.78 8.98
C THR A 144 2.82 6.55 7.95
N VAL A 145 2.76 7.25 6.82
CA VAL A 145 3.67 7.03 5.70
C VAL A 145 4.26 8.36 5.26
N THR A 146 5.58 8.47 5.28
CA THR A 146 6.30 9.61 4.72
C THR A 146 7.05 9.15 3.48
N LEU A 147 6.78 9.80 2.35
CA LEU A 147 7.41 9.56 1.07
C LEU A 147 8.34 10.71 0.76
N GLU A 148 9.55 10.42 0.30
CA GLU A 148 10.48 11.41 -0.21
C GLU A 148 11.05 10.97 -1.56
N ALA A 149 11.00 11.86 -2.55
CA ALA A 149 11.54 11.60 -3.88
C ALA A 149 12.17 12.85 -4.49
N ASP A 150 12.83 12.67 -5.63
CA ASP A 150 13.17 13.78 -6.53
C ASP A 150 11.88 14.40 -7.10
N ARG A 151 11.76 15.73 -6.98
CA ARG A 151 10.52 16.45 -7.32
C ARG A 151 10.24 16.45 -8.82
N GLU A 152 11.28 16.45 -9.65
CA GLU A 152 11.12 16.44 -11.10
C GLU A 152 10.75 15.04 -11.59
N ALA A 153 11.40 13.99 -11.08
CA ALA A 153 11.07 12.62 -11.44
C ALA A 153 9.69 12.20 -10.95
N CYS A 154 9.34 12.57 -9.71
CA CYS A 154 8.12 12.13 -9.04
C CYS A 154 7.37 13.29 -8.39
N PRO A 155 6.78 14.23 -9.15
CA PRO A 155 6.08 15.39 -8.59
C PRO A 155 4.83 15.04 -7.78
N VAL A 156 4.30 13.81 -7.94
CA VAL A 156 3.13 13.30 -7.21
C VAL A 156 3.57 12.16 -6.29
N LEU A 157 3.26 12.26 -4.99
CA LEU A 157 3.56 11.27 -3.95
C LEU A 157 2.27 10.91 -3.19
N LEU A 158 1.78 9.70 -3.35
CA LEU A 158 0.51 9.21 -2.79
C LEU A 158 0.72 7.98 -1.91
N SER A 159 -0.04 7.90 -0.82
CA SER A 159 -0.22 6.68 -0.04
C SER A 159 -1.65 6.64 0.51
N ASN A 160 -2.00 5.61 1.29
CA ASN A 160 -3.33 5.45 1.87
C ASN A 160 -3.70 6.62 2.80
N GLY A 161 -5.00 6.85 2.95
CA GLY A 161 -5.54 7.79 3.93
C GLY A 161 -5.45 9.27 3.51
N ASN A 162 -5.11 10.13 4.46
CA ASN A 162 -5.17 11.58 4.32
C ASN A 162 -3.77 12.21 4.24
N LEU A 163 -3.59 13.18 3.34
CA LEU A 163 -2.38 13.99 3.26
C LEU A 163 -2.31 14.96 4.46
N VAL A 164 -1.39 14.72 5.39
CA VAL A 164 -1.23 15.49 6.63
C VAL A 164 0.01 16.39 6.64
N GLY A 165 0.89 16.27 5.64
CA GLY A 165 2.03 17.17 5.48
C GLY A 165 2.69 17.03 4.11
N GLN A 166 3.28 18.10 3.62
CA GLN A 166 4.09 18.10 2.40
C GLN A 166 5.07 19.27 2.43
N GLY A 167 6.18 19.16 1.70
CA GLY A 167 7.15 20.26 1.62
C GLY A 167 8.37 19.94 0.78
N GLU A 168 9.20 20.97 0.59
CA GLU A 168 10.49 20.83 -0.09
C GLU A 168 11.56 20.25 0.83
N LEU A 169 12.50 19.52 0.24
CA LEU A 169 13.72 19.05 0.86
C LEU A 169 14.94 19.59 0.10
N PRO A 170 16.14 19.56 0.69
CA PRO A 170 17.36 19.92 -0.02
C PRO A 170 17.58 19.09 -1.29
N ASN A 171 18.39 19.61 -2.20
CA ASN A 171 18.82 18.93 -3.44
C ASN A 171 17.68 18.58 -4.41
N GLY A 172 16.63 19.41 -4.49
CA GLY A 172 15.53 19.22 -5.45
C GLY A 172 14.56 18.09 -5.08
N ARG A 173 14.63 17.59 -3.86
CA ARG A 173 13.69 16.59 -3.33
C ARG A 173 12.49 17.26 -2.68
N HIS A 174 11.43 16.50 -2.48
CA HIS A 174 10.27 16.92 -1.71
C HIS A 174 9.71 15.73 -0.93
N TYR A 175 8.74 15.99 -0.04
CA TYR A 175 8.07 14.95 0.71
C TYR A 175 6.55 15.12 0.76
N ALA A 176 5.87 14.00 0.99
CA ALA A 176 4.46 13.95 1.38
C ALA A 176 4.28 12.96 2.53
N LYS A 177 3.52 13.36 3.56
CA LYS A 177 3.19 12.56 4.73
C LYS A 177 1.70 12.27 4.75
N TRP A 178 1.38 11.00 4.89
CA TRP A 178 0.04 10.43 4.83
C TRP A 178 -0.29 9.71 6.14
N GLU A 179 -1.54 9.80 6.57
CA GLU A 179 -2.05 9.12 7.76
C GLU A 179 -3.37 8.44 7.43
N ASP A 180 -3.42 7.12 7.64
CA ASP A 180 -4.64 6.33 7.54
C ASP A 180 -5.17 6.04 8.96
N PRO A 181 -6.34 6.61 9.34
CA PRO A 181 -6.87 6.44 10.68
C PRO A 181 -7.41 5.03 10.93
N PHE A 182 -7.67 4.24 9.88
CA PHE A 182 -8.25 2.92 10.01
C PHE A 182 -7.14 1.86 10.15
N PRO A 183 -7.22 0.97 11.17
CA PRO A 183 -6.37 -0.21 11.20
C PRO A 183 -6.60 -1.04 9.94
N LYS A 184 -5.52 -1.46 9.29
CA LYS A 184 -5.58 -2.32 8.10
C LYS A 184 -4.44 -3.34 8.10
N PRO A 185 -4.61 -4.49 7.44
CA PRO A 185 -3.52 -5.39 7.15
C PRO A 185 -2.53 -4.81 6.11
N SER A 186 -1.31 -5.34 6.11
CA SER A 186 -0.22 -4.90 5.22
C SER A 186 -0.52 -5.07 3.74
N TYR A 187 -1.37 -6.03 3.35
CA TYR A 187 -1.71 -6.24 1.93
C TYR A 187 -2.48 -5.07 1.31
N LEU A 188 -3.16 -4.25 2.13
CA LEU A 188 -3.88 -3.04 1.70
C LEU A 188 -3.00 -1.78 1.66
N PHE A 189 -1.70 -1.90 1.96
CA PHE A 189 -0.75 -0.80 1.82
C PHE A 189 -0.53 -0.46 0.34
N ALA A 190 -0.60 0.83 0.02
CA ALA A 190 -0.23 1.35 -1.28
C ALA A 190 0.68 2.58 -1.19
N LEU A 191 1.57 2.67 -2.18
CA LEU A 191 2.43 3.81 -2.45
C LEU A 191 2.49 4.01 -3.97
N VAL A 192 2.27 5.25 -4.40
CA VAL A 192 2.51 5.69 -5.77
C VAL A 192 3.38 6.94 -5.77
N ALA A 193 4.46 6.94 -6.54
CA ALA A 193 5.29 8.12 -6.76
C ALA A 193 5.67 8.24 -8.23
N ALA A 194 5.10 9.23 -8.94
CA ALA A 194 5.22 9.31 -10.39
C ALA A 194 4.90 10.72 -10.92
N ARG A 195 5.09 10.90 -12.22
CA ARG A 195 4.62 12.08 -12.95
C ARG A 195 3.20 11.82 -13.47
N LEU A 196 2.21 12.27 -12.71
CA LEU A 196 0.79 12.03 -13.00
C LEU A 196 0.00 13.33 -13.00
N VAL A 197 -1.15 13.30 -13.67
CA VAL A 197 -2.19 14.33 -13.64
C VAL A 197 -3.49 13.70 -13.12
N ALA A 198 -4.36 14.48 -12.49
CA ALA A 198 -5.61 14.00 -11.92
C ALA A 198 -6.84 14.63 -12.56
N LEU A 199 -7.87 13.81 -12.80
CA LEU A 199 -9.25 14.27 -12.90
C LEU A 199 -9.84 14.26 -11.48
N GLU A 200 -10.30 15.42 -11.02
CA GLU A 200 -10.82 15.59 -9.66
C GLU A 200 -12.31 15.91 -9.65
N ARG A 201 -13.03 15.36 -8.68
CA ARG A 201 -14.44 15.65 -8.45
C ARG A 201 -14.77 15.65 -6.97
N LYS A 202 -15.46 16.68 -6.51
CA LYS A 202 -16.03 16.73 -5.16
C LYS A 202 -17.46 16.21 -5.20
N VAL A 203 -17.77 15.29 -4.31
CA VAL A 203 -19.08 14.63 -4.21
C VAL A 203 -19.55 14.69 -2.76
N ARG A 204 -20.86 14.79 -2.54
CA ARG A 204 -21.45 14.67 -1.20
C ARG A 204 -21.93 13.25 -0.96
N THR A 205 -21.62 12.67 0.19
CA THR A 205 -22.21 11.40 0.62
C THR A 205 -23.66 11.58 1.06
N LEU A 206 -24.37 10.48 1.35
CA LEU A 206 -25.75 10.50 1.82
C LEU A 206 -25.94 11.36 3.10
N SER A 207 -25.00 11.34 4.04
CA SER A 207 -24.98 12.18 5.24
C SER A 207 -24.62 13.65 4.97
N GLY A 208 -24.23 13.99 3.75
CA GLY A 208 -23.86 15.34 3.32
C GLY A 208 -22.37 15.68 3.46
N ARG A 209 -21.53 14.74 3.89
CA ARG A 209 -20.06 14.90 3.96
C ARG A 209 -19.50 15.07 2.55
N GLU A 210 -18.63 16.06 2.36
CA GLU A 210 -17.94 16.25 1.09
C GLU A 210 -16.68 15.38 1.04
N VAL A 211 -16.53 14.61 -0.04
CA VAL A 211 -15.38 13.76 -0.31
C VAL A 211 -14.74 14.12 -1.65
N LEU A 212 -13.41 13.99 -1.74
CA LEU A 212 -12.64 14.26 -2.95
C LEU A 212 -12.33 12.96 -3.70
N LEU A 213 -12.84 12.82 -4.92
CA LEU A 213 -12.53 11.72 -5.82
C LEU A 213 -11.44 12.15 -6.79
N GLN A 214 -10.45 11.29 -7.01
CA GLN A 214 -9.31 11.57 -7.90
C GLN A 214 -9.02 10.36 -8.78
N VAL A 215 -8.92 10.57 -10.09
CA VAL A 215 -8.42 9.56 -11.04
C VAL A 215 -7.10 10.06 -11.61
N TRP A 216 -6.00 9.42 -11.21
CA TRP A 216 -4.63 9.76 -11.57
C TRP A 216 -4.14 8.94 -12.76
N VAL A 217 -3.56 9.61 -13.75
CA VAL A 217 -3.05 9.00 -14.98
C VAL A 217 -1.80 9.73 -15.48
N GLU A 218 -1.07 9.09 -16.41
CA GLU A 218 0.01 9.75 -17.15
C GLU A 218 -0.50 10.92 -17.99
N GLU A 219 0.35 11.94 -18.18
CA GLU A 219 0.06 13.11 -18.99
C GLU A 219 -0.30 12.70 -20.43
N GLY A 220 -1.51 13.07 -20.88
CA GLY A 220 -2.06 12.69 -22.18
C GLY A 220 -3.21 11.66 -22.14
N ASN A 221 -3.51 11.09 -20.97
CA ASN A 221 -4.65 10.17 -20.80
C ASN A 221 -5.84 10.78 -20.05
N LEU A 222 -5.75 12.05 -19.63
CA LEU A 222 -6.75 12.72 -18.78
C LEU A 222 -8.14 12.76 -19.42
N ASP A 223 -8.19 12.94 -20.75
CA ASP A 223 -9.42 12.95 -21.55
C ASP A 223 -10.10 11.58 -21.67
N ARG A 224 -9.49 10.52 -21.13
CA ARG A 224 -10.03 9.15 -21.10
C ARG A 224 -10.51 8.72 -19.71
N CYS A 225 -10.51 9.62 -18.73
CA CYS A 225 -10.80 9.30 -17.33
C CYS A 225 -12.26 9.53 -16.91
N GLU A 226 -13.05 10.22 -17.73
CA GLU A 226 -14.40 10.65 -17.36
C GLU A 226 -15.32 9.46 -17.04
N HIS A 227 -15.27 8.40 -17.85
CA HIS A 227 -16.06 7.19 -17.64
C HIS A 227 -15.70 6.50 -16.32
N ALA A 228 -14.41 6.42 -15.96
CA ALA A 228 -13.98 5.85 -14.68
C ALA A 228 -14.42 6.69 -13.48
N MET A 229 -14.41 8.03 -13.61
CA MET A 229 -14.91 8.94 -12.58
C MET A 229 -16.43 8.77 -12.39
N GLU A 230 -17.19 8.68 -13.48
CA GLU A 230 -18.63 8.41 -13.42
C GLU A 230 -18.94 7.04 -12.81
N ALA A 231 -18.21 6.00 -13.22
CA ALA A 231 -18.31 4.67 -12.64
C ALA A 231 -18.11 4.70 -11.12
N LEU A 232 -17.05 5.35 -10.64
CA LEU A 232 -16.79 5.48 -9.20
C LEU A 232 -17.93 6.20 -8.46
N VAL A 233 -18.45 7.31 -9.02
CA VAL A 233 -19.60 8.01 -8.43
C VAL A 233 -20.84 7.12 -8.38
N ASN A 234 -21.09 6.34 -9.43
CA ASN A 234 -22.22 5.42 -9.49
C ASN A 234 -22.07 4.28 -8.47
N SER A 235 -20.86 3.74 -8.30
CA SER A 235 -20.55 2.73 -7.28
C SER A 235 -20.83 3.24 -5.88
N MET A 236 -20.35 4.46 -5.56
CA MET A 236 -20.64 5.12 -4.29
C MET A 236 -22.14 5.24 -4.03
N ARG A 237 -22.89 5.76 -5.01
CA ARG A 237 -24.34 5.96 -4.88
C ARG A 237 -25.10 4.67 -4.71
N TRP A 238 -24.73 3.66 -5.49
CA TRP A 238 -25.38 2.37 -5.42
C TRP A 238 -25.18 1.71 -4.06
N ASP A 239 -23.99 1.82 -3.46
CA ASP A 239 -23.69 1.26 -2.14
C ASP A 239 -24.43 2.01 -1.01
N GLU A 240 -24.51 3.33 -1.12
CA GLU A 240 -25.33 4.18 -0.23
C GLU A 240 -26.82 3.81 -0.30
N GLU A 241 -27.37 3.67 -1.51
CA GLU A 241 -28.79 3.38 -1.73
C GLU A 241 -29.17 1.93 -1.38
N THR A 242 -28.28 0.98 -1.65
CA THR A 242 -28.56 -0.46 -1.54
C THR A 242 -28.20 -1.01 -0.17
N PHE A 243 -27.05 -0.62 0.37
CA PHE A 243 -26.50 -1.16 1.61
C PHE A 243 -26.37 -0.12 2.73
N GLY A 244 -26.55 1.17 2.45
CA GLY A 244 -26.41 2.24 3.44
C GLY A 244 -24.95 2.47 3.85
N LEU A 245 -24.00 2.14 2.96
CA LEU A 245 -22.57 2.27 3.21
C LEU A 245 -22.05 3.54 2.54
N GLU A 246 -21.53 4.47 3.34
CA GLU A 246 -20.86 5.67 2.83
C GLU A 246 -19.35 5.44 2.79
N LEU A 247 -18.67 6.03 1.81
CA LEU A 247 -17.21 6.19 1.86
C LEU A 247 -16.85 6.78 3.23
N ASP A 248 -15.79 6.27 3.86
CA ASP A 248 -15.38 6.59 5.24
C ASP A 248 -14.13 7.50 5.31
N LEU A 249 -13.41 7.67 4.19
CA LEU A 249 -12.29 8.60 4.03
C LEU A 249 -12.71 9.94 3.43
N ASP A 250 -11.90 10.98 3.61
CA ASP A 250 -12.16 12.32 3.04
C ASP A 250 -11.84 12.37 1.54
N ARG A 251 -11.18 11.33 1.02
CA ARG A 251 -10.81 11.17 -0.38
C ARG A 251 -10.84 9.71 -0.81
N PHE A 252 -10.94 9.51 -2.12
CA PHE A 252 -10.74 8.23 -2.77
C PHE A 252 -9.93 8.43 -4.06
N MET A 253 -8.83 7.71 -4.19
CA MET A 253 -7.91 7.84 -5.32
C MET A 253 -7.89 6.55 -6.12
N ILE A 254 -7.99 6.67 -7.45
CA ILE A 254 -7.69 5.61 -8.40
C ILE A 254 -6.44 6.03 -9.15
N VAL A 255 -5.44 5.16 -9.25
CA VAL A 255 -4.25 5.38 -10.07
C VAL A 255 -4.22 4.34 -11.19
N ALA A 256 -4.15 4.79 -12.44
CA ALA A 256 -3.99 3.88 -13.58
C ALA A 256 -2.51 3.67 -13.91
N VAL A 257 -2.09 2.40 -14.00
CA VAL A 257 -0.72 1.99 -14.35
C VAL A 257 -0.74 0.93 -15.46
N ALA A 258 0.27 0.95 -16.33
CA ALA A 258 0.33 0.03 -17.48
C ALA A 258 0.79 -1.37 -17.06
N ASP A 259 1.88 -1.46 -16.29
CA ASP A 259 2.43 -2.73 -15.83
C ASP A 259 1.80 -3.12 -14.48
N PHE A 260 0.73 -3.92 -14.55
CA PHE A 260 0.05 -4.45 -13.37
C PHE A 260 -0.33 -5.91 -13.61
N ASN A 261 0.09 -6.81 -12.71
CA ASN A 261 -0.21 -8.24 -12.82
C ASN A 261 -1.70 -8.54 -12.67
N MET A 262 -2.39 -7.77 -11.83
CA MET A 262 -3.82 -7.92 -11.55
C MET A 262 -4.66 -6.95 -12.39
N GLY A 263 -5.99 -7.06 -12.29
CA GLY A 263 -6.89 -6.11 -12.94
C GLY A 263 -6.88 -4.76 -12.22
N ALA A 264 -7.11 -4.80 -10.91
CA ALA A 264 -7.04 -3.69 -9.99
C ALA A 264 -6.75 -4.22 -8.57
N MET A 265 -6.59 -3.31 -7.60
CA MET A 265 -6.29 -3.62 -6.21
C MET A 265 -6.97 -2.59 -5.28
N GLU A 266 -7.67 -3.07 -4.26
CA GLU A 266 -8.56 -2.32 -3.35
C GLU A 266 -7.83 -1.64 -2.18
N SER A 267 -6.57 -1.26 -2.39
CA SER A 267 -5.76 -0.62 -1.36
C SER A 267 -6.47 0.60 -0.77
N LYS A 268 -6.72 0.60 0.55
CA LYS A 268 -7.65 1.52 1.23
C LYS A 268 -7.40 3.00 0.85
N GLY A 269 -8.34 3.58 0.10
CA GLY A 269 -8.33 4.98 -0.33
C GLY A 269 -7.34 5.33 -1.46
N LEU A 270 -6.54 4.37 -1.95
CA LEU A 270 -5.59 4.52 -3.04
C LEU A 270 -5.57 3.25 -3.89
N ASN A 271 -6.62 3.04 -4.68
CA ASN A 271 -6.71 1.86 -5.52
C ASN A 271 -5.76 2.00 -6.73
N ILE A 272 -5.13 0.89 -7.12
CA ILE A 272 -4.22 0.84 -8.27
C ILE A 272 -4.85 -0.07 -9.32
N PHE A 273 -5.07 0.47 -10.52
CA PHE A 273 -5.75 -0.20 -11.61
C PHE A 273 -4.82 -0.38 -12.79
N ASN A 274 -4.96 -1.50 -13.50
CA ASN A 274 -4.43 -1.59 -14.85
C ASN A 274 -5.16 -0.56 -15.74
N THR A 275 -4.42 0.18 -16.59
CA THR A 275 -5.00 1.17 -17.52
C THR A 275 -6.17 0.66 -18.35
N LYS A 276 -6.21 -0.65 -18.69
CA LYS A 276 -7.33 -1.31 -19.37
C LYS A 276 -8.67 -1.14 -18.65
N HIS A 277 -8.66 -0.96 -17.34
CA HIS A 277 -9.83 -0.83 -16.47
C HIS A 277 -10.12 0.61 -16.05
N VAL A 278 -9.46 1.60 -16.66
CA VAL A 278 -9.70 3.02 -16.37
C VAL A 278 -9.91 3.85 -17.63
N LEU A 279 -9.07 3.65 -18.66
CA LEU A 279 -9.02 4.55 -19.80
C LEU A 279 -10.09 4.20 -20.85
N ALA A 280 -11.06 5.09 -21.06
CA ALA A 280 -12.06 4.96 -22.11
C ALA A 280 -12.45 6.31 -22.74
N ARG A 281 -12.63 6.29 -24.06
CA ARG A 281 -13.32 7.32 -24.85
C ARG A 281 -14.25 6.64 -25.83
N ALA A 282 -15.33 7.32 -26.22
CA ALA A 282 -16.33 6.78 -27.15
C ALA A 282 -15.74 6.37 -28.51
N ASP A 283 -14.64 6.98 -28.94
CA ASP A 283 -13.95 6.67 -30.20
C ASP A 283 -12.86 5.59 -30.08
N THR A 284 -12.49 5.17 -28.86
CA THR A 284 -11.41 4.19 -28.62
C THR A 284 -11.85 2.96 -27.83
N ALA A 285 -12.94 3.04 -27.08
CA ALA A 285 -13.44 1.96 -26.22
C ALA A 285 -14.75 1.37 -26.78
N THR A 286 -14.89 0.05 -26.65
CA THR A 286 -16.15 -0.64 -26.97
C THR A 286 -17.11 -0.59 -25.78
N ASP A 287 -18.39 -0.84 -26.01
CA ASP A 287 -19.38 -0.96 -24.93
C ASP A 287 -18.97 -1.99 -23.87
N GLY A 288 -18.38 -3.11 -24.30
CA GLY A 288 -17.88 -4.14 -23.39
C GLY A 288 -16.68 -3.67 -22.55
N ALA A 289 -15.83 -2.78 -23.09
CA ALA A 289 -14.76 -2.17 -22.32
C ALA A 289 -15.32 -1.20 -21.27
N ALA A 290 -16.29 -0.35 -21.64
CA ALA A 290 -16.97 0.56 -20.72
C ALA A 290 -17.63 -0.21 -19.55
N GLN A 291 -18.39 -1.27 -19.84
CA GLN A 291 -18.98 -2.14 -18.81
C GLN A 291 -17.93 -2.81 -17.91
N SER A 292 -16.76 -3.14 -18.47
CA SER A 292 -15.67 -3.71 -17.67
C SER A 292 -15.06 -2.68 -16.72
N ILE A 293 -15.04 -1.39 -17.09
CA ILE A 293 -14.61 -0.30 -16.21
C ILE A 293 -15.63 -0.11 -15.09
N ASP A 294 -16.92 -0.08 -15.42
CA ASP A 294 -18.00 0.03 -14.43
C ASP A 294 -17.90 -1.07 -13.37
N ARG A 295 -17.76 -2.32 -13.83
CA ARG A 295 -17.63 -3.47 -12.94
C ARG A 295 -16.37 -3.42 -12.08
N ALA A 296 -15.23 -3.02 -12.65
CA ALA A 296 -13.97 -2.95 -11.91
C ALA A 296 -14.02 -1.83 -10.86
N ALA A 297 -14.45 -0.62 -11.23
CA ALA A 297 -14.61 0.49 -10.30
C ALA A 297 -15.54 0.12 -9.14
N ALA A 298 -16.65 -0.55 -9.43
CA ALA A 298 -17.58 -1.04 -8.42
C ALA A 298 -16.96 -2.13 -7.53
N HIS A 299 -16.32 -3.14 -8.12
CA HIS A 299 -15.70 -4.24 -7.38
C HIS A 299 -14.67 -3.78 -6.36
N GLU A 300 -13.84 -2.81 -6.73
CA GLU A 300 -12.76 -2.31 -5.85
C GLU A 300 -13.23 -1.20 -4.89
N TYR A 301 -14.44 -0.66 -5.10
CA TYR A 301 -15.05 0.31 -4.19
C TYR A 301 -15.83 -0.38 -3.06
N PHE A 302 -16.58 -1.43 -3.40
CA PHE A 302 -17.33 -2.27 -2.44
C PHE A 302 -16.38 -3.04 -1.51
#